data_AF-A0A182X432-F1
#
_entry.id   AF-A0A182X432-F1
#
_cell.length_a   1.000
_cell.length_b   1.000
_cell.length_c   1.000
_cell.angle_alpha   90.00
_cell.angle_beta   90.00
_cell.angle_gamma   90.00
#
_symmetry.space_group_name_H-M   'P 1'
#
loop_
_entity.id
_entity.type
_entity.pdbx_description
1 polymer ?
#
loop_
_entity_poly.entity_id
_entity_poly.type
_entity_poly.pdbx_seq_one_letter_code
_entity_poly.pdbx_strand_id
1 'polypeptide(L)'
;MAAKTNRFLETMAYFGLREWQIANENVVRLRTLLTPTEASLLEFDLSTVDWDEYFQAYIPGIRRYYLRELPTVRDRTKPGQPLAWNRRYMGEGAFDLVWHA
;
A
#
# COMPACT_ATOMS: atom_id res chain seq x y z
N MET A 1 -1.39 -9.77 -31.36
CA MET A 1 -0.99 -8.71 -30.40
C MET A 1 -2.09 -7.68 -30.15
N ALA A 2 -2.82 -7.21 -31.17
CA ALA A 2 -3.88 -6.20 -31.02
C ALA A 2 -5.01 -6.54 -30.01
N ALA A 3 -5.47 -7.79 -29.96
CA ALA A 3 -6.58 -8.18 -29.08
C ALA A 3 -6.26 -8.10 -27.56
N LYS A 4 -5.01 -8.39 -27.16
CA LYS A 4 -4.57 -8.26 -25.76
C LYS A 4 -4.49 -6.79 -25.33
N THR A 5 -3.95 -5.95 -26.19
CA THR A 5 -3.86 -4.50 -25.95
C THR A 5 -5.25 -3.89 -25.86
N ASN A 6 -6.18 -4.30 -26.72
CA ASN A 6 -7.56 -3.81 -26.68
C ASN A 6 -8.27 -4.14 -25.36
N ARG A 7 -8.16 -5.39 -24.89
CA ARG A 7 -8.76 -5.81 -23.61
C ARG A 7 -8.15 -5.06 -22.41
N PHE A 8 -6.84 -4.82 -22.43
CA PHE A 8 -6.17 -4.03 -21.39
C PHE A 8 -6.69 -2.59 -21.38
N LEU A 9 -6.80 -1.96 -22.55
CA LEU A 9 -7.30 -0.58 -22.67
C LEU A 9 -8.78 -0.47 -22.26
N GLU A 10 -9.62 -1.44 -22.62
CA GLU A 10 -11.02 -1.49 -22.17
C GLU A 10 -11.13 -1.62 -20.65
N THR A 11 -10.28 -2.45 -20.04
CA THR A 11 -10.24 -2.61 -18.58
C THR A 11 -9.78 -1.32 -17.91
N MET A 12 -8.72 -0.70 -18.42
CA MET A 12 -8.23 0.58 -17.89
C MET A 12 -9.24 1.71 -18.09
N ALA A 13 -9.91 1.78 -19.24
CA ALA A 13 -10.99 2.73 -19.49
C ALA A 13 -12.16 2.51 -18.54
N TYR A 14 -12.46 1.26 -18.18
CA TYR A 14 -13.49 0.96 -17.20
C TYR A 14 -13.20 1.58 -15.84
N PHE A 15 -11.98 1.38 -15.34
CA PHE A 15 -11.56 1.89 -14.03
C PHE A 15 -11.22 3.39 -14.05
N GLY A 16 -10.66 3.90 -15.13
CA GLY A 16 -10.12 5.26 -15.21
C GLY A 16 -11.11 6.34 -15.65
N LEU A 17 -12.20 5.98 -16.36
CA LEU A 17 -13.17 6.95 -16.88
C LEU A 17 -14.47 7.03 -16.09
N ARG A 18 -14.65 6.15 -15.09
CA ARG A 18 -15.83 6.15 -14.23
C ARG A 18 -15.53 6.90 -12.95
N GLU A 19 -16.55 7.59 -12.45
CA GLU A 19 -16.50 8.14 -11.11
C GLU A 19 -16.71 7.01 -10.10
N TRP A 20 -15.87 7.00 -9.09
CA TRP A 20 -15.96 6.04 -8.00
C TRP A 20 -16.40 6.78 -6.74
N GLN A 21 -17.58 6.43 -6.25
CA GLN A 21 -18.01 6.88 -4.94
C GLN A 21 -17.37 5.98 -3.89
N ILE A 22 -16.37 6.52 -3.20
CA ILE A 22 -15.72 5.85 -2.07
C ILE A 22 -16.44 6.28 -0.81
N ALA A 23 -17.08 5.31 -0.15
CA ALA A 23 -17.87 5.51 1.07
C ALA A 23 -17.08 4.95 2.26
N ASN A 24 -16.90 5.74 3.32
CA ASN A 24 -16.10 5.36 4.49
C ASN A 24 -16.82 5.60 5.84
N GLU A 25 -18.14 5.77 5.80
CA GLU A 25 -18.93 6.20 6.94
C GLU A 25 -18.88 5.18 8.08
N ASN A 26 -18.80 3.88 7.75
CA ASN A 26 -18.70 2.82 8.75
C ASN A 26 -17.40 2.88 9.56
N VAL A 27 -16.27 3.16 8.91
CA VAL A 27 -14.96 3.25 9.59
C VAL A 27 -14.91 4.51 10.45
N VAL A 28 -15.42 5.63 9.93
CA VAL A 28 -15.56 6.87 10.69
C VAL A 28 -16.44 6.64 11.91
N ARG A 29 -17.60 5.99 11.75
CA ARG A 29 -18.49 5.65 12.87
C ARG A 29 -17.82 4.75 13.89
N LEU A 30 -17.16 3.67 13.46
CA LEU A 30 -16.46 2.76 14.36
C LEU A 30 -15.39 3.51 15.18
N ARG A 31 -14.66 4.43 14.56
CA ARG A 31 -13.68 5.26 15.25
C ARG A 31 -14.29 6.13 16.36
N THR A 32 -15.49 6.68 16.14
CA THR A 32 -16.19 7.46 17.18
C THR A 32 -16.65 6.63 18.38
N LEU A 33 -16.77 5.31 18.21
CA LEU A 33 -17.21 4.38 19.25
C LEU A 33 -16.06 3.81 20.06
N LEU A 34 -14.80 4.00 19.62
CA LEU A 34 -13.65 3.46 20.32
C LEU A 34 -13.28 4.28 21.54
N THR A 35 -12.83 3.58 22.59
CA THR A 35 -12.15 4.24 23.70
C THR A 35 -10.77 4.75 23.26
N PRO A 36 -10.22 5.78 23.92
CA PRO A 36 -8.87 6.27 23.62
C PRO A 36 -7.79 5.18 23.68
N THR A 37 -7.96 4.22 24.60
CA THR A 37 -7.06 3.08 24.76
C THR A 37 -7.10 2.15 23.55
N GLU A 38 -8.29 1.77 23.08
CA GLU A 38 -8.45 0.89 21.92
C GLU A 38 -8.02 1.57 20.62
N ALA A 39 -8.33 2.86 20.47
CA ALA A 39 -7.87 3.66 19.33
C ALA A 39 -6.34 3.74 19.26
N SER A 40 -5.63 3.70 20.39
CA SER A 40 -4.17 3.68 20.43
C SER A 40 -3.56 2.31 20.05
N LEU A 41 -4.33 1.24 20.21
CA LEU A 41 -3.93 -0.13 19.85
C LEU A 41 -4.18 -0.41 18.36
N LEU A 42 -5.31 0.10 17.84
CA LEU A 42 -5.72 -0.10 16.46
C LEU A 42 -5.72 1.25 15.72
N GLU A 43 -4.59 1.60 15.11
CA GLU A 43 -4.48 2.79 14.27
C GLU A 43 -4.99 2.47 12.86
N PHE A 44 -6.27 2.75 12.59
CA PHE A 44 -6.91 2.56 11.27
C PHE A 44 -7.44 3.88 10.68
N ASP A 45 -6.95 5.02 11.17
CA ASP A 45 -7.23 6.31 10.56
C ASP A 45 -6.44 6.48 9.27
N LEU A 46 -7.11 6.37 8.12
CA LEU A 46 -6.45 6.55 6.82
C LEU A 46 -6.03 8.00 6.56
N SER A 47 -6.49 8.97 7.37
CA SER A 47 -6.08 10.37 7.22
C SER A 47 -4.69 10.66 7.81
N THR A 48 -4.16 9.80 8.68
CA THR A 48 -2.79 9.94 9.21
C THR A 48 -1.73 9.36 8.29
N VAL A 49 -2.13 8.65 7.23
CA VAL A 49 -1.21 8.00 6.29
C VAL A 49 -0.56 9.04 5.39
N ASP A 50 0.77 9.10 5.42
CA ASP A 50 1.56 9.75 4.38
C ASP A 50 1.55 8.86 3.12
N TRP A 51 0.67 9.22 2.18
CA TRP A 51 0.50 8.46 0.94
C TRP A 51 1.74 8.53 0.04
N ASP A 52 2.49 9.63 0.07
CA ASP A 52 3.70 9.78 -0.74
C ASP A 52 4.80 8.83 -0.24
N GLU A 53 5.00 8.75 1.08
CA GLU A 53 5.91 7.78 1.69
C GLU A 53 5.45 6.34 1.43
N TYR A 54 4.15 6.07 1.63
CA TYR A 54 3.57 4.74 1.43
C TYR A 54 3.81 4.23 0.00
N PHE A 55 3.49 5.02 -1.03
CA PHE A 55 3.66 4.58 -2.41
C PHE A 55 5.12 4.51 -2.85
N GLN A 56 5.99 5.38 -2.30
CA GLN A 56 7.43 5.30 -2.54
C GLN A 56 8.03 3.97 -2.07
N ALA A 57 7.52 3.41 -0.98
CA ALA A 57 7.93 2.12 -0.46
C ALA A 57 7.24 0.94 -1.16
N TYR A 58 5.93 1.06 -1.38
CA TYR A 58 5.07 -0.02 -1.85
C TYR A 58 5.35 -0.42 -3.31
N ILE A 59 5.50 0.57 -4.21
CA ILE A 59 5.66 0.32 -5.65
C ILE A 59 6.96 -0.45 -5.96
N PRO A 60 8.14 -0.10 -5.41
CA PRO A 60 9.35 -0.90 -5.59
C PRO A 60 9.21 -2.34 -5.07
N GLY A 61 8.46 -2.53 -3.98
CA GLY A 61 8.14 -3.86 -3.46
C GLY A 61 7.41 -4.73 -4.48
N ILE A 62 6.34 -4.21 -5.10
CA ILE A 62 5.63 -4.93 -6.17
C ILE A 62 6.57 -5.26 -7.33
N ARG A 63 7.34 -4.28 -7.81
CA ARG A 63 8.22 -4.46 -8.96
C ARG A 63 9.26 -5.55 -8.71
N ARG A 64 9.88 -5.54 -7.52
CA ARG A 64 10.91 -6.50 -7.14
C ARG A 64 10.35 -7.90 -6.92
N TYR A 65 9.26 -8.03 -6.17
CA TYR A 65 8.82 -9.34 -5.67
C TYR A 65 7.71 -9.97 -6.51
N TYR A 66 6.73 -9.18 -6.95
CA TYR A 66 5.63 -9.68 -7.77
C TYR A 66 6.00 -9.74 -9.25
N LEU A 67 6.57 -8.66 -9.80
CA LEU A 67 6.93 -8.57 -11.21
C LEU A 67 8.34 -9.12 -11.51
N ARG A 68 9.13 -9.41 -10.48
CA ARG A 68 10.51 -9.93 -10.60
C ARG A 68 11.41 -9.06 -11.49
N GLU A 69 11.21 -7.74 -11.45
CA GLU A 69 12.05 -6.79 -12.19
C GLU A 69 13.44 -6.69 -11.56
N LEU A 70 14.47 -6.56 -12.40
CA LEU A 70 15.84 -6.34 -11.93
C LEU A 70 15.95 -4.96 -11.26
N PRO A 71 16.67 -4.86 -10.12
CA PRO A 71 16.82 -3.59 -9.42
C PRO A 71 17.48 -2.57 -10.34
N THR A 72 16.81 -1.44 -10.52
CA THR A 72 17.32 -0.35 -11.36
C THR A 72 18.37 0.47 -10.61
N VAL A 73 19.23 1.21 -11.31
CA VAL A 73 20.23 2.10 -10.67
C VAL A 73 19.56 3.12 -9.74
N ARG A 74 18.30 3.50 -10.02
CA ARG A 74 17.51 4.40 -9.18
C ARG A 74 17.09 3.76 -7.84
N ASP A 75 16.89 2.44 -7.79
CA ASP A 75 16.65 1.71 -6.53
C ASP A 75 17.88 1.66 -5.62
N ARG A 76 19.09 1.90 -6.16
CA ARG A 76 20.33 1.96 -5.39
C ARG A 76 20.50 3.25 -4.58
N THR A 77 19.70 4.29 -4.86
CA THR A 77 19.92 5.64 -4.28
C THR A 77 19.38 5.86 -2.87
N LYS A 78 18.74 4.86 -2.25
CA LYS A 78 18.49 4.88 -0.81
C LYS A 78 19.00 3.59 -0.16
N PRO A 79 20.32 3.43 0.01
CA PRO A 79 20.84 2.40 0.90
C PRO A 79 20.46 2.81 2.34
N GLY A 80 19.44 2.17 2.89
CA GLY A 80 19.18 2.22 4.33
C GLY A 80 18.31 3.36 4.84
N GLN A 81 17.21 3.73 4.15
CA GLN A 81 16.08 4.22 4.93
C GLN A 81 15.28 3.00 5.39
N PRO A 82 15.35 2.61 6.68
CA PRO A 82 14.42 1.61 7.19
C PRO A 82 13.03 2.19 6.98
N LEU A 83 12.20 1.44 6.24
CA LEU A 83 10.78 1.72 6.08
C LEU A 83 10.24 2.08 7.48
N ALA A 84 9.82 3.33 7.68
CA ALA A 84 9.51 3.89 9.01
C ALA A 84 8.28 3.24 9.67
N TRP A 85 7.72 2.20 9.05
CA TRP A 85 6.74 1.28 9.64
C TRP A 85 7.36 0.35 10.71
N ASN A 86 8.69 0.19 10.74
CA ASN A 86 9.38 -0.84 11.53
C ASN A 86 9.90 -0.39 12.90
N ARG A 87 9.05 0.21 13.72
CA ARG A 87 9.28 0.11 15.17
C ARG A 87 8.04 -0.12 16.01
N ARG A 88 6.84 0.16 15.47
CA ARG A 88 5.61 0.06 16.27
C ARG A 88 4.75 -1.17 15.97
N TYR A 89 4.78 -1.73 14.75
CA TYR A 89 3.85 -2.83 14.38
C TYR A 89 4.47 -4.06 13.70
N MET A 90 5.68 -3.96 13.13
CA MET A 90 6.39 -5.12 12.60
C MET A 90 7.78 -5.20 13.22
N GLY A 91 8.00 -6.22 14.07
CA GLY A 91 9.34 -6.63 14.49
C GLY A 91 10.14 -7.11 13.27
N GLU A 92 11.47 -7.06 13.37
CA GLU A 92 12.45 -7.25 12.28
C GLU A 92 12.34 -8.59 11.49
N GLY A 93 11.42 -9.50 11.84
CA GLY A 93 11.15 -10.73 11.09
C GLY A 93 9.74 -10.87 10.52
N ALA A 94 8.82 -9.92 10.77
CA ALA A 94 7.42 -10.04 10.34
C ALA A 94 7.25 -9.84 8.83
N PHE A 95 8.09 -9.01 8.21
CA PHE A 95 8.02 -8.74 6.78
C PHE A 95 8.37 -9.99 5.93
N ASP A 96 9.31 -10.81 6.40
CA ASP A 96 9.68 -12.07 5.74
C ASP A 96 8.66 -13.20 6.02
N LEU A 97 8.04 -13.21 7.21
CA LEU A 97 7.03 -14.21 7.60
C LEU A 97 5.70 -14.07 6.83
N VAL A 98 5.28 -12.85 6.47
CA VAL A 98 4.03 -12.62 5.73
C VAL A 98 4.09 -13.06 4.27
N TRP A 99 5.30 -13.16 3.69
CA TRP A 99 5.47 -13.47 2.27
C TRP A 99 6.01 -14.89 2.00
N HIS A 100 6.52 -15.59 3.02
CA HIS A 100 7.03 -16.96 2.93
C HIS A 100 6.09 -18.04 3.54
N ALA A 101 4.85 -17.70 3.86
CA ALA A 101 3.76 -18.62 4.17
C ALA A 101 2.75 -18.68 3.02
#